data_AF-A0A0P9QIG7-F1
#
_entry.id   AF-A0A0P9QIG7-F1
#
_cell.length_a   1.000
_cell.length_b   1.000
_cell.length_c   1.000
_cell.angle_alpha   90.00
_cell.angle_beta   90.00
_cell.angle_gamma   90.00
#
_symmetry.space_group_name_H-M   'P 1'
#
loop_
_entity.id
_entity.type
_entity.pdbx_description
1 polymer ?
#
loop_
_entity_poly.entity_id
_entity_poly.type
_entity_poly.pdbx_seq_one_letter_code
_entity_poly.pdbx_strand_id
1 'polypeptide(L)'
;MRMVIDYYKKSGDKTPVYILFISDGGVHQDREITRLMTEAAKLPIFWQFVGLGGRGYGILEKLDDMGGRVVDNCNFFALDRLDEIPEEKLYDLLMEEFPDWLKAAKGAGIL
;
A
#
# COMPACT_ATOMS: atom_id res chain seq x y z
N MET A 1 2.30 2.17 10.22
CA MET A 1 1.74 3.21 9.31
C MET A 1 1.92 4.63 9.84
N ARG A 2 1.27 5.02 10.95
CA ARG A 2 1.28 6.41 11.46
C ARG A 2 2.67 7.06 11.58
N MET A 3 3.63 6.35 12.16
CA MET A 3 5.01 6.87 12.31
C MET A 3 5.65 7.25 10.96
N VAL A 4 5.42 6.45 9.92
CA VAL A 4 5.98 6.72 8.58
C VAL A 4 5.31 7.93 7.95
N ILE A 5 3.98 7.99 8.05
CA ILE A 5 3.18 9.14 7.58
C ILE A 5 3.67 10.43 8.26
N ASP A 6 3.85 10.40 9.58
CA ASP A 6 4.30 11.57 10.35
C ASP A 6 5.73 11.98 10.00
N TYR A 7 6.62 11.03 9.72
CA TYR A 7 7.98 11.31 9.24
C TYR A 7 7.94 12.06 7.90
N TYR A 8 7.22 11.55 6.91
CA TYR A 8 7.16 12.18 5.58
C TYR A 8 6.48 13.53 5.60
N LYS A 9 5.39 13.68 6.36
CA LYS A 9 4.74 14.99 6.60
C LYS A 9 5.73 16.03 7.15
N LYS A 10 6.67 15.63 8.01
CA LYS A 10 7.67 16.53 8.60
C LYS A 10 8.87 16.77 7.68
N SER A 11 9.26 15.78 6.88
CA SER A 11 10.45 15.88 6.01
C SER A 11 10.29 16.87 4.86
N GLY A 12 9.07 17.00 4.30
CA GLY A 12 8.84 17.73 3.05
C GLY A 12 9.49 17.07 1.81
N ASP A 13 10.06 15.87 1.95
CA ASP A 13 10.62 15.10 0.84
C ASP A 13 9.50 14.70 -0.13
N LYS A 14 9.81 14.76 -1.43
CA LYS A 14 8.92 14.37 -2.53
C LYS A 14 9.38 13.12 -3.27
N THR A 15 10.51 12.55 -2.87
CA THR A 15 11.02 11.31 -3.42
C THR A 15 9.95 10.22 -3.27
N PRO A 16 9.55 9.54 -4.36
CA PRO A 16 8.57 8.46 -4.28
C PRO A 16 9.09 7.32 -3.41
N VAL A 17 8.25 6.84 -2.49
CA VAL A 17 8.61 5.81 -1.53
C VAL A 17 7.69 4.61 -1.70
N TYR A 18 8.30 3.46 -1.91
CA TYR A 18 7.60 2.18 -1.99
C TYR A 18 7.74 1.45 -0.66
N ILE A 19 6.64 1.26 0.06
CA ILE A 19 6.63 0.55 1.35
C ILE A 19 6.05 -0.83 1.14
N LEU A 20 6.85 -1.85 1.45
CA LEU A 20 6.38 -3.23 1.54
C LEU A 20 5.95 -3.53 2.98
N PHE A 21 4.68 -3.90 3.17
CA PHE A 21 4.12 -4.29 4.45
C PHE A 21 3.68 -5.75 4.40
N ILE A 22 4.32 -6.60 5.21
CA ILE A 22 4.07 -8.04 5.23
C ILE A 22 3.32 -8.41 6.51
N SER A 23 2.27 -9.22 6.38
CA SER A 23 1.47 -9.71 7.51
C SER A 23 1.04 -11.16 7.31
N ASP A 24 0.95 -11.91 8.41
CA ASP A 24 0.38 -13.26 8.50
C ASP A 24 -1.12 -13.26 8.85
N GLY A 25 -1.77 -12.08 8.89
CA GLY A 25 -3.20 -11.92 9.17
C GLY A 25 -3.49 -11.19 10.48
N GLY A 26 -4.71 -11.34 10.99
CA GLY A 26 -5.13 -10.76 12.27
C GLY A 26 -5.33 -9.24 12.25
N VAL A 27 -5.64 -8.68 11.09
CA VAL A 27 -5.85 -7.24 10.93
C VAL A 27 -7.29 -6.89 11.31
N HIS A 28 -7.44 -6.07 12.35
CA HIS A 28 -8.75 -5.77 12.97
C HIS A 28 -9.04 -4.27 13.15
N GLN A 29 -8.19 -3.39 12.62
CA GLN A 29 -8.30 -1.94 12.80
C GLN A 29 -8.78 -1.22 11.53
N ASP A 30 -9.81 -1.77 10.88
CA ASP A 30 -10.29 -1.35 9.57
C ASP A 30 -10.45 0.17 9.46
N ARG A 31 -11.20 0.77 10.39
CA ARG A 31 -11.48 2.22 10.37
C ARG A 31 -10.23 3.08 10.52
N GLU A 32 -9.26 2.67 11.35
CA GLU A 32 -8.02 3.42 11.52
C GLU A 32 -7.14 3.30 10.28
N ILE A 33 -7.02 2.09 9.72
CA ILE A 33 -6.23 1.84 8.52
C ILE A 33 -6.82 2.62 7.33
N THR A 34 -8.13 2.56 7.10
CA THR A 34 -8.80 3.32 6.04
C THR A 34 -8.52 4.82 6.17
N ARG A 35 -8.59 5.36 7.40
CA ARG A 35 -8.29 6.77 7.66
C ARG A 35 -6.82 7.08 7.36
N LEU A 36 -5.88 6.29 7.87
CA LEU A 36 -4.46 6.51 7.66
C LEU A 36 -4.08 6.41 6.18
N MET A 37 -4.68 5.48 5.44
CA MET A 37 -4.50 5.33 4.00
C MET A 37 -5.00 6.57 3.24
N THR A 38 -6.20 7.05 3.58
CA THR A 38 -6.75 8.29 2.99
C THR A 38 -5.87 9.50 3.27
N GLU A 39 -5.32 9.61 4.48
CA GLU A 39 -4.36 10.67 4.82
C GLU A 39 -3.03 10.52 4.06
N ALA A 40 -2.54 9.29 3.91
CA ALA A 40 -1.30 8.97 3.22
C ALA A 40 -1.38 9.18 1.71
N ALA A 41 -2.57 9.12 1.11
CA ALA A 41 -2.78 9.33 -0.33
C ALA A 41 -2.31 10.70 -0.84
N LYS A 42 -2.04 11.66 0.05
CA LYS A 42 -1.53 13.00 -0.27
C LYS A 42 0.00 13.11 -0.16
N LEU A 43 0.68 12.03 0.16
CA LEU A 43 2.13 11.96 0.39
C LEU A 43 2.79 11.13 -0.71
N PRO A 44 4.11 11.28 -0.94
CA PRO A 44 4.85 10.50 -1.94
C PRO A 44 5.08 9.04 -1.50
N ILE A 45 4.05 8.36 -1.01
CA ILE A 45 4.11 7.02 -0.42
C ILE A 45 3.11 6.10 -1.11
N PHE A 46 3.63 4.99 -1.63
CA PHE A 46 2.85 3.84 -2.07
C PHE A 46 2.99 2.68 -1.07
N TRP A 47 1.88 2.04 -0.73
CA TRP A 47 1.85 0.92 0.22
C TRP A 47 1.50 -0.39 -0.49
N GLN A 48 2.47 -1.30 -0.60
CA GLN A 48 2.20 -2.67 -1.01
C GLN A 48 1.98 -3.55 0.22
N PHE A 49 0.76 -4.02 0.41
CA PHE A 49 0.44 -5.01 1.43
C PHE A 49 0.58 -6.42 0.87
N VAL A 50 1.24 -7.30 1.62
CA VAL A 50 1.44 -8.71 1.27
C VAL A 50 1.00 -9.59 2.43
N GLY A 51 -0.06 -10.36 2.21
CA GLY A 51 -0.48 -11.43 3.12
C GLY A 51 0.34 -12.70 2.87
N LEU A 52 0.94 -13.29 3.90
CA LEU A 52 1.73 -14.53 3.78
C LEU A 52 1.25 -15.64 4.71
N GLY A 53 0.87 -16.79 4.15
CA GLY A 53 0.60 -18.03 4.89
C GLY A 53 -0.55 -17.91 5.91
N GLY A 54 -1.43 -16.94 5.72
CA GLY A 54 -2.37 -16.47 6.73
C GLY A 54 -3.78 -16.27 6.19
N ARG A 55 -4.66 -15.73 7.03
CA ARG A 55 -6.05 -15.40 6.67
C ARG A 55 -6.61 -14.36 7.62
N GLY A 56 -7.71 -13.72 7.20
CA GLY A 56 -8.32 -12.64 7.98
C GLY A 56 -7.49 -11.36 7.92
N TYR A 57 -7.22 -10.89 6.70
CA TYR A 57 -6.50 -9.64 6.45
C TYR A 57 -7.41 -8.40 6.52
N GLY A 58 -8.71 -8.60 6.73
CA GLY A 58 -9.65 -7.54 7.11
C GLY A 58 -9.77 -6.48 6.03
N ILE A 59 -9.58 -5.21 6.41
CA ILE A 59 -9.60 -4.09 5.46
C ILE A 59 -8.57 -4.21 4.32
N LEU A 60 -7.49 -4.97 4.49
CA LEU A 60 -6.47 -5.10 3.45
C LEU A 60 -7.04 -5.77 2.19
N GLU A 61 -7.99 -6.69 2.34
CA GLU A 61 -8.67 -7.37 1.23
C GLU A 61 -9.66 -6.45 0.48
N LYS A 62 -9.86 -5.23 0.96
CA LYS A 62 -10.86 -4.27 0.46
C LYS A 62 -10.23 -2.91 0.13
N LEU A 63 -8.91 -2.86 -0.03
CA LEU A 63 -8.21 -1.60 -0.34
C LEU A 63 -8.62 -1.03 -1.70
N ASP A 64 -8.89 -1.90 -2.67
CA ASP A 64 -9.28 -1.49 -4.03
C ASP A 64 -10.64 -0.77 -4.03
N ASP A 65 -11.54 -1.18 -3.14
CA ASP A 65 -12.87 -0.57 -2.95
C ASP A 65 -12.84 0.73 -2.13
N MET A 66 -11.66 1.17 -1.68
CA MET A 66 -11.55 2.37 -0.86
C MET A 66 -11.78 3.66 -1.64
N GLY A 67 -12.91 4.31 -1.34
CA GLY A 67 -13.19 5.69 -1.75
C GLY A 67 -12.55 6.77 -0.88
N GLY A 68 -12.63 8.02 -1.32
CA GLY A 68 -12.23 9.20 -0.54
C GLY A 68 -10.73 9.56 -0.59
N ARG A 69 -9.93 8.79 -1.33
CA ARG A 69 -8.51 9.06 -1.60
C ARG A 69 -8.34 9.92 -2.86
N VAL A 70 -7.29 10.74 -2.88
CA VAL A 70 -6.95 11.63 -4.02
C VAL A 70 -6.29 10.87 -5.18
N VAL A 71 -5.53 9.84 -4.86
CA VAL A 71 -4.95 8.87 -5.80
C VAL A 71 -5.00 7.49 -5.15
N ASP A 72 -4.98 6.45 -5.99
CA ASP A 72 -4.78 5.09 -5.53
C ASP A 72 -3.35 4.88 -5.05
N ASN A 73 -3.12 4.77 -3.75
CA ASN A 73 -1.79 4.72 -3.16
C ASN A 73 -1.45 3.40 -2.45
N CYS A 74 -2.18 2.33 -2.76
CA CYS A 74 -1.91 1.03 -2.17
C CYS A 74 -2.47 -0.13 -2.98
N ASN A 75 -1.78 -1.26 -2.90
CA ASN A 75 -2.25 -2.53 -3.41
C ASN A 75 -2.21 -3.60 -2.29
N PHE A 76 -3.00 -4.65 -2.43
CA PHE A 76 -2.94 -5.84 -1.59
C PHE A 76 -2.99 -7.12 -2.43
N PHE A 77 -2.09 -8.05 -2.12
CA PHE A 77 -2.24 -9.44 -2.52
C PHE A 77 -1.85 -10.37 -1.38
N ALA A 78 -2.26 -11.63 -1.46
CA ALA A 78 -1.87 -12.66 -0.51
C ALA A 78 -1.33 -13.89 -1.24
N LEU A 79 -0.36 -14.55 -0.61
CA LEU A 79 0.22 -15.82 -1.05
C LEU A 79 0.21 -16.79 0.13
N ASP A 80 -0.19 -18.03 -0.11
CA ASP A 80 -0.05 -19.08 0.91
C ASP A 80 1.42 -19.39 1.15
N ARG A 81 2.23 -19.42 0.08
CA ARG A 81 3.65 -19.76 0.10
C ARG A 81 4.46 -18.98 -0.93
N LEU A 82 5.49 -18.28 -0.45
CA LEU A 82 6.41 -17.53 -1.31
C LEU A 82 7.31 -18.43 -2.17
N ASP A 83 7.63 -19.63 -1.68
CA ASP A 83 8.53 -20.56 -2.36
C ASP A 83 7.86 -21.33 -3.50
N GLU A 84 6.55 -21.19 -3.67
CA GLU A 84 5.77 -21.85 -4.71
C GLU A 84 5.50 -20.96 -5.94
N ILE A 85 5.90 -19.68 -5.89
CA ILE A 85 5.74 -18.72 -6.99
C ILE A 85 7.11 -18.38 -7.61
N PRO A 86 7.22 -18.35 -8.95
CA PRO A 86 8.42 -17.84 -9.61
C PRO A 86 8.69 -16.38 -9.23
N GLU A 87 9.97 -16.02 -9.09
CA GLU A 87 10.40 -14.67 -8.71
C GLU A 87 9.84 -13.59 -9.65
N GLU A 88 9.83 -13.83 -10.97
CA GLU A 88 9.26 -12.92 -11.96
C GLU A 88 7.80 -12.59 -11.65
N LYS A 89 7.00 -13.60 -11.31
CA LYS A 89 5.60 -13.41 -10.95
C LYS A 89 5.43 -12.68 -9.64
N LEU A 90 6.33 -12.91 -8.67
CA LEU A 90 6.31 -12.13 -7.42
C LEU A 90 6.57 -10.65 -7.72
N TYR A 91 7.52 -10.33 -8.60
CA TYR A 91 7.76 -8.94 -9.00
C TYR A 91 6.60 -8.34 -9.77
N ASP A 92 5.93 -9.09 -10.64
CA ASP A 92 4.72 -8.63 -11.33
C ASP A 92 3.63 -8.24 -10.33
N LEU A 93 3.37 -9.08 -9.32
CA LEU A 93 2.39 -8.81 -8.26
C LEU A 93 2.77 -7.60 -7.40
N LEU A 94 4.05 -7.47 -7.05
CA LEU A 94 4.55 -6.32 -6.29
C LEU A 94 4.44 -5.01 -7.11
N MET A 95 4.65 -5.06 -8.42
CA MET A 95 4.72 -3.87 -9.26
C MET A 95 3.43 -3.56 -10.00
N GLU A 96 2.33 -4.28 -9.75
CA GLU A 96 1.09 -4.18 -10.52
C GLU A 96 0.54 -2.73 -10.58
N GLU A 97 0.37 -2.08 -9.43
CA GLU A 97 -0.25 -0.74 -9.37
C GLU A 97 0.75 0.41 -9.21
N PHE A 98 1.98 0.12 -8.79
CA PHE A 98 2.96 1.16 -8.48
C PHE A 98 3.31 2.07 -9.67
N PRO A 99 3.52 1.57 -10.91
CA PRO A 99 3.76 2.41 -12.08
C PRO A 99 2.61 3.36 -12.40
N ASP A 100 1.38 2.94 -12.17
CA ASP A 100 0.19 3.76 -12.42
C ASP A 100 -0.02 4.77 -11.30
N TRP A 101 0.24 4.41 -10.05
CA TRP A 101 0.32 5.36 -8.95
C TRP A 101 1.35 6.46 -9.23
N LEU A 102 2.54 6.13 -9.75
CA LEU A 102 3.56 7.14 -10.08
C LEU A 102 3.03 8.19 -11.07
N LYS A 103 2.23 7.79 -12.05
CA LYS A 103 1.61 8.71 -13.02
C LYS A 103 0.52 9.55 -12.35
N ALA A 104 -0.34 8.91 -11.57
CA ALA A 104 -1.44 9.58 -10.87
C ALA A 104 -0.92 10.61 -9.84
N ALA A 105 0.08 10.23 -9.05
CA ALA A 105 0.68 11.09 -8.03
C ALA A 105 1.40 12.30 -8.63
N LYS A 106 2.06 12.14 -9.78
CA LYS A 106 2.60 13.28 -10.56
C LYS A 106 1.48 14.18 -11.07
N GLY A 107 0.42 13.62 -11.65
CA GLY A 107 -0.74 14.37 -12.14
C GLY A 107 -1.45 15.16 -11.04
N ALA A 108 -1.46 14.64 -9.81
CA ALA A 108 -2.02 15.29 -8.63
C ALA A 108 -1.07 16.27 -7.92
N GLY A 109 0.18 16.44 -8.39
CA GLY A 109 1.18 17.33 -7.78
C GLY A 109 1.74 16.85 -6.43
N ILE A 110 1.60 15.56 -6.13
CA ILE A 110 2.14 14.92 -4.91
C ILE A 110 3.65 14.72 -5.05
N LEU A 111 4.08 14.24 -6.22
CA LEU A 111 5.48 14.06 -6.61
C LEU A 111 6.06 15.33 -7.26
#